data_AF-A0A383AKR6-F1
#
_entry.id   AF-A0A383AKR6-F1
#
_cell.length_a   1.000
_cell.length_b   1.000
_cell.length_c   1.000
_cell.angle_alpha   90.00
_cell.angle_beta   90.00
_cell.angle_gamma   90.00
#
_symmetry.space_group_name_H-M   'P 1'
#
loop_
_entity.id
_entity.type
_entity.pdbx_description
1 polymer ?
#
loop_
_entity_poly.entity_id
_entity_poly.type
_entity_poly.pdbx_seq_one_letter_code
_entity_poly.pdbx_strand_id
1 'polypeptide(L)'
;MPAIVTNKFRIHNAKQFVEAFDEVSTTSGAAITDASGLLNTNMYLFIGKVTSWADDTAPPTPTDSVSNTVYNHWRDMIAAKKIGSTDVSHVAPRYNWTTGSNYFAYTHANNALFDQQFYVMTDDYNVYKCLANNNAGGTSTTKPTGTGTTIISTADSYKWKFMYQISAARALKFVTPSYIPTQRVRKANNAIANTTDSSFQYDVEIAANTSGNGA
;
A
#
# COMPACT_ATOMS: atom_id res chain seq x y z
N MET A 1 -1.24 30.39 -13.49
CA MET A 1 -0.26 29.97 -12.48
C MET A 1 -0.21 28.44 -12.50
N PRO A 2 0.91 27.80 -12.83
CA PRO A 2 1.02 26.34 -12.75
C PRO A 2 1.07 25.89 -11.28
N ALA A 3 0.29 24.87 -10.94
CA ALA A 3 0.27 24.24 -9.61
C ALA A 3 0.36 22.72 -9.77
N ILE A 4 1.03 22.05 -8.83
CA ILE A 4 1.20 20.59 -8.84
C ILE A 4 0.85 20.00 -7.48
N VAL A 5 0.05 18.93 -7.49
CA VAL A 5 -0.16 18.10 -6.31
C VAL A 5 0.93 17.05 -6.27
N THR A 6 1.83 17.15 -5.29
CA THR A 6 2.96 16.22 -5.19
C THR A 6 2.51 14.82 -4.78
N ASN A 7 3.25 13.79 -5.21
CA ASN A 7 3.00 12.41 -4.77
C ASN A 7 3.15 12.26 -3.24
N LYS A 8 3.98 13.08 -2.59
CA LYS A 8 4.07 13.12 -1.13
C LYS A 8 2.75 13.53 -0.47
N PHE A 9 2.05 14.51 -1.04
CA PHE A 9 0.74 14.93 -0.53
C PHE A 9 -0.31 13.83 -0.69
N ARG A 10 -0.34 13.15 -1.85
CA ARG A 10 -1.21 11.99 -2.09
C ARG A 10 -0.96 10.86 -1.10
N ILE A 11 0.31 10.52 -0.85
CA ILE A 11 0.71 9.50 0.13
C ILE A 11 0.36 9.94 1.54
N HIS A 12 0.49 11.23 1.88
CA HIS A 12 0.12 11.74 3.19
C HIS A 12 -1.39 11.59 3.44
N ASN A 13 -2.23 11.96 2.48
CA ASN A 13 -3.67 11.77 2.58
C ASN A 13 -4.04 10.29 2.77
N ALA A 14 -3.45 9.39 1.96
CA ALA A 14 -3.65 7.95 2.10
C ALA A 14 -3.20 7.40 3.48
N LYS A 15 -2.15 7.96 4.07
CA LYS A 15 -1.71 7.59 5.43
C LYS A 15 -2.70 8.04 6.49
N GLN A 16 -3.18 9.29 6.40
CA GLN A 16 -4.19 9.82 7.32
C GLN A 16 -5.48 9.00 7.25
N PHE A 17 -5.90 8.57 6.05
CA PHE A 17 -7.09 7.73 5.89
C PHE A 17 -6.97 6.38 6.62
N VAL A 18 -5.83 5.69 6.52
CA VAL A 18 -5.63 4.42 7.24
C VAL A 18 -5.49 4.63 8.74
N GLU A 19 -4.88 5.74 9.17
CA GLU A 19 -4.75 6.10 10.59
C GLU A 19 -6.12 6.32 11.26
N ALA A 20 -7.10 6.84 10.52
CA ALA A 20 -8.47 7.05 11.03
C ALA A 20 -9.18 5.75 11.49
N PHE A 21 -8.75 4.56 11.02
CA PHE A 21 -9.31 3.27 11.47
C PHE A 21 -8.74 2.78 12.80
N ASP A 22 -7.54 3.25 13.16
CA ASP A 22 -6.78 2.80 14.34
C ASP A 22 -6.61 3.90 15.39
N GLU A 23 -7.14 5.10 15.11
CA GLU A 23 -7.08 6.21 16.04
C GLU A 23 -7.88 5.88 17.31
N VAL A 24 -7.15 5.44 18.33
CA VAL A 24 -7.61 5.51 19.72
C VAL A 24 -7.80 7.00 20.02
N SER A 25 -8.94 7.38 20.58
CA SER A 25 -9.45 8.75 20.84
C SER A 25 -8.51 9.74 21.58
N THR A 26 -7.24 9.43 21.75
CA THR A 26 -6.22 10.15 22.51
C THR A 26 -5.55 11.33 21.79
N THR A 27 -5.86 11.62 20.52
CA THR A 27 -5.30 12.80 19.80
C THR A 27 -6.20 14.02 19.82
N SER A 28 -7.30 14.01 20.55
CA SER A 28 -7.81 15.24 21.14
C SER A 28 -7.26 15.27 22.55
N GLY A 29 -6.46 16.29 22.90
CA GLY A 29 -6.05 16.50 24.28
C GLY A 29 -7.28 16.44 25.21
N ALA A 30 -7.07 16.23 26.50
CA ALA A 30 -8.10 16.02 27.53
C ALA A 30 -9.24 17.08 27.64
N ALA A 31 -9.35 18.01 26.69
CA ALA A 31 -10.39 19.01 26.54
C ALA A 31 -11.58 18.60 25.65
N ILE A 32 -11.53 17.50 24.88
CA ILE A 32 -12.69 17.01 24.09
C ILE A 32 -12.99 15.54 24.41
N THR A 33 -13.22 15.20 25.67
CA THR A 33 -13.91 13.95 26.00
C THR A 33 -15.40 14.14 25.75
N ASP A 34 -15.82 13.82 24.52
CA ASP A 34 -17.21 13.56 24.22
C ASP A 34 -17.62 12.26 24.96
N ALA A 35 -18.55 12.37 25.91
CA ALA A 35 -19.04 11.26 26.73
C ALA A 35 -19.83 10.18 25.95
N SER A 36 -20.03 10.37 24.64
CA SER A 36 -20.75 9.50 23.71
C SER A 36 -19.84 8.73 22.75
N GLY A 37 -18.51 8.90 22.80
CA GLY A 37 -17.56 8.19 21.95
C GLY A 37 -17.55 8.64 20.48
N LEU A 38 -18.05 9.84 20.16
CA LEU A 38 -18.22 10.35 18.79
C LEU A 38 -16.92 10.68 18.03
N LEU A 39 -15.77 10.68 18.71
CA LEU A 39 -14.48 11.00 18.08
C LEU A 39 -13.82 9.80 17.38
N ASN A 40 -14.38 8.60 17.49
CA ASN A 40 -13.89 7.46 16.73
C ASN A 40 -14.55 7.39 15.35
N THR A 41 -13.73 7.34 14.29
CA THR A 41 -14.25 7.09 12.94
C THR A 41 -14.43 5.59 12.77
N ASN A 42 -15.67 5.11 12.93
CA ASN A 42 -16.01 3.73 12.61
C ASN A 42 -16.54 3.65 11.17
N MET A 43 -15.85 2.90 10.32
CA MET A 43 -16.30 2.66 8.95
C MET A 43 -16.95 1.28 8.84
N TYR A 44 -18.08 1.23 8.13
CA TYR A 44 -18.85 0.01 7.88
C TYR A 44 -19.05 -0.17 6.39
N LEU A 45 -18.93 -1.41 5.92
CA LEU A 45 -19.38 -1.80 4.59
C LEU A 45 -20.77 -2.44 4.75
N PHE A 46 -21.74 -1.96 4.00
CA PHE A 46 -23.08 -2.53 4.00
C PHE A 46 -23.43 -3.17 2.66
N ILE A 47 -24.36 -4.11 2.72
CA ILE A 47 -25.08 -4.64 1.57
C ILE A 47 -26.58 -4.38 1.78
N GLY A 48 -27.28 -4.15 0.68
CA GLY A 48 -28.68 -3.76 0.72
C GLY A 48 -29.34 -3.91 -0.64
N LYS A 49 -30.58 -3.42 -0.72
CA LYS A 49 -31.43 -3.43 -1.91
C LYS A 49 -31.65 -4.84 -2.48
N VAL A 50 -32.61 -5.55 -1.88
CA VAL A 50 -33.07 -6.87 -2.36
C VAL A 50 -33.99 -6.81 -3.59
N THR A 51 -34.48 -5.63 -3.95
CA THR A 51 -35.41 -5.46 -5.07
C THR A 51 -34.65 -5.40 -6.39
N SER A 52 -35.12 -6.16 -7.38
CA SER A 52 -34.52 -6.21 -8.72
C SER A 52 -34.47 -4.83 -9.37
N TRP A 53 -33.50 -4.66 -10.27
CA TRP A 53 -33.48 -3.49 -11.15
C TRP A 53 -34.46 -3.71 -12.31
N ALA A 54 -34.71 -2.64 -13.08
CA ALA A 54 -35.43 -2.79 -14.34
C ALA A 54 -34.62 -3.63 -15.35
N ASP A 55 -33.30 -3.50 -15.30
CA ASP A 55 -32.33 -4.35 -15.99
C ASP A 55 -31.18 -4.66 -15.03
N ASP A 56 -31.07 -5.92 -14.60
CA ASP A 56 -30.03 -6.37 -13.66
C ASP A 56 -28.63 -6.43 -14.32
N THR A 57 -28.56 -6.42 -15.65
CA THR A 57 -27.29 -6.38 -16.39
C THR A 57 -26.75 -4.97 -16.57
N ALA A 58 -27.60 -3.96 -16.36
CA ALA A 58 -27.25 -2.55 -16.46
C ALA A 58 -27.92 -1.73 -15.32
N PRO A 59 -27.51 -1.93 -14.06
CA PRO A 59 -28.07 -1.18 -12.95
C PRO A 59 -27.79 0.33 -13.13
N PRO A 60 -28.73 1.21 -12.75
CA PRO A 60 -28.56 2.66 -12.84
C PRO A 60 -27.35 3.16 -12.05
N THR A 61 -26.69 4.20 -12.56
CA THR A 61 -25.60 4.89 -11.86
C THR A 61 -26.10 5.48 -10.54
N PRO A 62 -25.41 5.23 -9.40
CA PRO A 62 -25.76 5.83 -8.12
C PRO A 62 -25.74 7.36 -8.18
N THR A 63 -26.64 8.01 -7.45
CA THR A 63 -26.67 9.47 -7.32
C THR A 63 -26.47 9.91 -5.87
N ASP A 64 -25.62 10.91 -5.67
CA ASP A 64 -25.37 11.52 -4.37
C ASP A 64 -26.42 12.63 -4.10
N SER A 65 -27.59 12.20 -3.65
CA SER A 65 -28.67 13.11 -3.23
C SER A 65 -29.13 12.73 -1.83
N VAL A 66 -29.65 13.70 -1.07
CA VAL A 66 -30.17 13.46 0.29
C VAL A 66 -31.19 12.31 0.31
N SER A 67 -32.06 12.24 -0.71
CA SER A 67 -33.02 11.13 -0.87
C SER A 67 -32.33 9.76 -0.85
N ASN A 68 -31.20 9.63 -1.54
CA ASN A 68 -30.48 8.38 -1.65
C ASN A 68 -29.53 8.11 -0.47
N THR A 69 -28.68 9.07 -0.12
CA THR A 69 -27.61 8.87 0.86
C THR A 69 -28.09 8.91 2.30
N VAL A 70 -29.15 9.65 2.60
CA VAL A 70 -29.68 9.78 3.97
C VAL A 70 -30.86 8.84 4.22
N TYR A 71 -31.67 8.52 3.19
CA TYR A 71 -32.89 7.73 3.38
C TYR A 71 -32.88 6.38 2.68
N ASN A 72 -32.78 6.34 1.34
CA ASN A 72 -32.99 5.09 0.60
C ASN A 72 -31.92 4.03 0.92
N HIS A 73 -30.63 4.41 0.97
CA HIS A 73 -29.58 3.47 1.34
C HIS A 73 -29.77 2.93 2.77
N TRP A 74 -30.17 3.78 3.72
CA TRP A 74 -30.41 3.36 5.11
C TRP A 74 -31.59 2.42 5.26
N ARG A 75 -32.69 2.66 4.54
CA ARG A 75 -33.86 1.80 4.56
C ARG A 75 -33.62 0.46 3.89
N ASP A 76 -32.82 0.45 2.83
CA ASP A 76 -32.59 -0.74 2.01
C ASP A 76 -31.40 -1.59 2.53
N MET A 77 -30.68 -1.13 3.56
CA MET A 77 -29.60 -1.88 4.21
C MET A 77 -30.12 -3.16 4.88
N ILE A 78 -29.45 -4.28 4.62
CA ILE A 78 -29.81 -5.60 5.18
C ILE A 78 -28.76 -6.03 6.21
N ALA A 79 -27.49 -5.77 5.92
CA ALA A 79 -26.38 -6.11 6.80
C ALA A 79 -25.25 -5.11 6.63
N ALA A 80 -24.55 -4.84 7.73
CA ALA A 80 -23.34 -4.03 7.74
C ALA A 80 -22.24 -4.73 8.54
N LYS A 81 -21.00 -4.64 8.06
CA LYS A 81 -19.81 -5.18 8.73
C LYS A 81 -18.85 -4.05 9.04
N LYS A 82 -18.43 -3.96 10.30
CA LYS A 82 -17.38 -3.03 10.74
C LYS A 82 -16.07 -3.41 10.07
N ILE A 83 -15.38 -2.41 9.51
CA ILE A 83 -14.03 -2.58 8.97
C ILE A 83 -13.06 -2.30 10.10
N GLY A 84 -12.29 -3.33 10.51
CA GLY A 84 -11.24 -3.17 11.52
C GLY A 84 -9.97 -2.56 10.94
N SER A 85 -9.14 -1.93 11.77
CA SER A 85 -7.82 -1.43 11.35
C SER A 85 -6.93 -2.54 10.78
N THR A 86 -7.12 -3.79 11.22
CA THR A 86 -6.43 -4.97 10.68
C THR A 86 -6.92 -5.43 9.31
N ASP A 87 -8.06 -4.93 8.83
CA ASP A 87 -8.66 -5.28 7.53
C ASP A 87 -8.31 -4.28 6.43
N VAL A 88 -7.50 -3.27 6.74
CA VAL A 88 -7.06 -2.23 5.80
C VAL A 88 -5.54 -2.29 5.65
N SER A 89 -5.05 -2.12 4.42
CA SER A 89 -3.62 -2.03 4.14
C SER A 89 -3.38 -1.10 2.96
N HIS A 90 -2.27 -0.35 2.99
CA HIS A 90 -1.76 0.30 1.78
C HIS A 90 -1.30 -0.75 0.78
N VAL A 91 -1.57 -0.52 -0.50
CA VAL A 91 -1.19 -1.43 -1.58
C VAL A 91 -0.46 -0.69 -2.69
N ALA A 92 0.38 -1.43 -3.42
CA ALA A 92 1.02 -0.97 -4.65
C ALA A 92 0.68 -1.94 -5.80
N PRO A 93 0.70 -1.49 -7.06
CA PRO A 93 0.57 -2.39 -8.21
C PRO A 93 1.52 -3.59 -8.12
N ARG A 94 1.02 -4.77 -8.48
CA ARG A 94 1.82 -5.99 -8.44
C ARG A 94 2.59 -6.14 -9.74
N TYR A 95 3.91 -6.21 -9.62
CA TYR A 95 4.79 -6.62 -10.71
C TYR A 95 5.58 -7.84 -10.26
N ASN A 96 5.37 -8.98 -10.91
CA ASN A 96 6.15 -10.19 -10.63
C ASN A 96 7.44 -10.16 -11.43
N TRP A 97 8.51 -10.68 -10.84
CA TRP A 97 9.75 -10.90 -11.58
C TRP A 97 9.57 -12.06 -12.57
N THR A 98 9.97 -11.85 -13.81
CA THR A 98 9.95 -12.83 -14.90
C THR A 98 11.26 -12.73 -15.67
N THR A 99 11.85 -13.88 -15.97
CA THR A 99 13.06 -13.95 -16.79
C THR A 99 12.79 -13.40 -18.19
N GLY A 100 13.76 -12.69 -18.76
CA GLY A 100 13.63 -12.08 -20.08
C GLY A 100 12.79 -10.81 -20.13
N SER A 101 12.37 -10.26 -18.97
CA SER A 101 11.67 -8.98 -18.90
C SER A 101 12.63 -7.81 -18.65
N ASN A 102 12.29 -6.63 -19.18
CA ASN A 102 13.01 -5.39 -18.91
C ASN A 102 12.42 -4.71 -17.68
N TYR A 103 13.28 -4.27 -16.77
CA TYR A 103 12.89 -3.47 -15.60
C TYR A 103 13.61 -2.13 -15.63
N PHE A 104 12.91 -1.08 -15.22
CA PHE A 104 13.45 0.27 -15.25
C PHE A 104 14.25 0.55 -13.98
N ALA A 105 15.41 1.20 -14.12
CA ALA A 105 16.17 1.67 -12.98
C ALA A 105 15.41 2.80 -12.27
N TYR A 106 15.38 2.76 -10.93
CA TYR A 106 14.90 3.87 -10.14
C TYR A 106 15.88 5.04 -10.26
N THR A 107 15.46 6.12 -10.92
CA THR A 107 16.26 7.35 -11.06
C THR A 107 15.47 8.57 -10.62
N HIS A 108 16.09 9.45 -9.84
CA HIS A 108 15.44 10.65 -9.30
C HIS A 108 15.11 11.70 -10.38
N ALA A 109 15.77 11.62 -11.54
CA ALA A 109 15.59 12.53 -12.66
C ALA A 109 14.41 12.16 -13.58
N ASN A 110 13.81 10.98 -13.41
CA ASN A 110 12.73 10.53 -14.28
C ASN A 110 11.35 11.02 -13.79
N ASN A 111 10.72 11.88 -14.58
CA ASN A 111 9.40 12.46 -14.28
C ASN A 111 8.23 11.46 -14.44
N ALA A 112 8.45 10.34 -15.14
CA ALA A 112 7.46 9.28 -15.37
C ALA A 112 7.76 7.99 -14.58
N LEU A 113 8.59 8.09 -13.54
CA LEU A 113 9.07 6.92 -12.78
C LEU A 113 7.94 6.05 -12.23
N PHE A 114 6.83 6.66 -11.80
CA PHE A 114 5.71 5.94 -11.19
C PHE A 114 4.83 5.19 -12.19
N ASP A 115 5.00 5.45 -13.49
CA ASP A 115 4.34 4.70 -14.57
C ASP A 115 5.21 3.52 -15.05
N GLN A 116 6.43 3.39 -14.51
CA GLN A 116 7.39 2.37 -14.89
C GLN A 116 7.51 1.25 -13.85
N GLN A 117 7.90 0.06 -14.32
CA GLN A 117 8.16 -1.10 -13.47
C GLN A 117 9.59 -1.03 -12.90
N PHE A 118 9.77 -0.27 -11.81
CA PHE A 118 11.05 -0.12 -11.10
C PHE A 118 11.20 -1.05 -9.89
N TYR A 119 10.18 -1.83 -9.58
CA TYR A 119 10.19 -2.80 -8.49
C TYR A 119 9.49 -4.08 -8.93
N VAL A 120 9.85 -5.18 -8.27
CA VAL A 120 9.33 -6.51 -8.56
C VAL A 120 9.13 -7.31 -7.29
N MET A 121 8.22 -8.28 -7.34
CA MET A 121 8.01 -9.31 -6.34
C MET A 121 8.47 -10.67 -6.89
N THR A 122 9.20 -11.44 -6.09
CA THR A 122 9.58 -12.82 -6.42
C THR A 122 8.57 -13.84 -5.89
N ASP A 123 8.75 -15.11 -6.28
CA ASP A 123 7.92 -16.23 -5.82
C ASP A 123 7.95 -16.39 -4.28
N ASP A 124 9.07 -16.06 -3.65
CA ASP A 124 9.25 -16.07 -2.18
C ASP A 124 8.63 -14.86 -1.47
N TYR A 125 7.78 -14.09 -2.15
CA TYR A 125 7.16 -12.86 -1.65
C TYR A 125 8.14 -11.77 -1.21
N ASN A 126 9.36 -11.79 -1.75
CA ASN A 126 10.36 -10.75 -1.53
C ASN A 126 10.19 -9.63 -2.56
N VAL A 127 10.17 -8.39 -2.09
CA VAL A 127 10.04 -7.20 -2.92
C VAL A 127 11.41 -6.54 -3.10
N TYR A 128 11.79 -6.32 -4.35
CA TYR A 128 13.06 -5.71 -4.72
C TYR A 128 12.82 -4.46 -5.56
N LYS A 129 13.67 -3.45 -5.35
CA LYS A 129 13.74 -2.25 -6.19
C LYS A 129 14.92 -2.37 -7.15
N CYS A 130 14.70 -2.09 -8.41
CA CYS A 130 15.74 -1.97 -9.43
C CYS A 130 16.46 -0.62 -9.24
N LEU A 131 17.76 -0.65 -8.93
CA LEU A 131 18.61 0.54 -8.79
C LEU A 131 19.39 0.83 -10.07
N ALA A 132 19.76 -0.20 -10.81
CA ALA A 132 20.38 -0.07 -12.12
C ALA A 132 19.89 -1.21 -13.01
N ASN A 133 19.47 -0.85 -14.21
CA ASN A 133 19.33 -1.81 -15.31
C ASN A 133 20.69 -1.89 -16.02
N ASN A 134 20.87 -2.86 -16.91
CA ASN A 134 22.13 -3.04 -17.63
C ASN A 134 22.44 -1.96 -18.69
N ASN A 135 21.93 -0.72 -18.51
CA ASN A 135 22.14 0.50 -19.30
C ASN A 135 21.83 0.43 -20.81
N ALA A 136 21.47 -0.73 -21.37
CA ALA A 136 21.25 -0.92 -22.81
C ALA A 136 19.85 -1.44 -23.17
N GLY A 137 18.90 -1.37 -22.22
CA GLY A 137 17.56 -1.95 -22.42
C GLY A 137 17.54 -3.48 -22.43
N GLY A 138 18.62 -4.13 -21.97
CA GLY A 138 18.69 -5.57 -21.88
C GLY A 138 17.80 -6.11 -20.76
N THR A 139 17.43 -7.37 -20.88
CA THR A 139 16.46 -8.03 -20.02
C THR A 139 17.11 -8.61 -18.78
N SER A 140 16.39 -8.67 -17.66
CA SER A 140 16.85 -9.40 -16.49
C SER A 140 16.67 -10.90 -16.73
N THR A 141 17.75 -11.66 -16.60
CA THR A 141 17.75 -13.13 -16.77
C THR A 141 17.95 -13.84 -15.44
N THR A 142 18.47 -13.14 -14.43
CA THR A 142 18.80 -13.71 -13.12
C THR A 142 17.90 -13.09 -12.06
N LYS A 143 17.13 -13.92 -11.37
CA LYS A 143 16.25 -13.50 -10.26
C LYS A 143 17.09 -12.95 -9.11
N PRO A 144 16.76 -11.76 -8.54
CA PRO A 144 17.44 -11.29 -7.35
C PRO A 144 17.19 -12.23 -6.17
N THR A 145 18.24 -12.51 -5.41
CA THR A 145 18.20 -13.30 -4.19
C THR A 145 18.96 -12.57 -3.08
N GLY A 146 18.53 -12.76 -1.84
CA GLY A 146 19.13 -12.13 -0.66
C GLY A 146 18.21 -11.10 0.00
N THR A 147 18.16 -11.13 1.32
CA THR A 147 17.31 -10.27 2.16
C THR A 147 18.11 -9.23 2.94
N GLY A 148 19.42 -9.13 2.67
CA GLY A 148 20.32 -8.21 3.35
C GLY A 148 20.15 -6.75 2.92
N THR A 149 20.88 -5.87 3.59
CA THR A 149 20.90 -4.43 3.29
C THR A 149 21.87 -4.05 2.17
N THR A 150 22.68 -4.98 1.65
CA THR A 150 23.63 -4.71 0.57
C THR A 150 22.93 -4.64 -0.79
N ILE A 151 23.53 -3.94 -1.74
CA ILE A 151 23.07 -3.97 -3.14
C ILE A 151 23.40 -5.34 -3.73
N ILE A 152 22.40 -6.00 -4.27
CA ILE A 152 22.53 -7.29 -4.94
C ILE A 152 22.88 -7.01 -6.40
N SER A 153 24.05 -7.46 -6.84
CA SER A 153 24.42 -7.43 -8.27
C SER A 153 24.20 -8.82 -8.86
N THR A 154 23.36 -8.92 -9.87
CA THR A 154 23.07 -10.17 -10.57
C THR A 154 23.98 -10.34 -11.79
N ALA A 155 24.07 -11.56 -12.32
CA ALA A 155 24.97 -11.88 -13.44
C ALA A 155 24.63 -11.09 -14.73
N ASP A 156 23.38 -10.66 -14.87
CA ASP A 156 22.87 -9.81 -15.95
C ASP A 156 23.19 -8.31 -15.78
N SER A 157 24.06 -7.96 -14.83
CA SER A 157 24.46 -6.59 -14.48
C SER A 157 23.34 -5.72 -13.90
N TYR A 158 22.18 -6.29 -13.58
CA TYR A 158 21.18 -5.58 -12.79
C TYR A 158 21.65 -5.39 -11.35
N LYS A 159 21.23 -4.26 -10.76
CA LYS A 159 21.42 -3.98 -9.33
C LYS A 159 20.07 -3.88 -8.66
N TRP A 160 19.86 -4.76 -7.69
CA TRP A 160 18.63 -4.84 -6.92
C TRP A 160 18.89 -4.46 -5.46
N LYS A 161 17.90 -3.81 -4.85
CA LYS A 161 17.87 -3.56 -3.42
C LYS A 161 16.66 -4.27 -2.84
N PHE A 162 16.89 -5.16 -1.89
CA PHE A 162 15.81 -5.76 -1.10
C PHE A 162 15.10 -4.67 -0.30
N MET A 163 13.76 -4.71 -0.28
CA MET A 163 12.92 -3.74 0.40
C MET A 163 12.25 -4.36 1.63
N TYR A 164 11.46 -5.40 1.41
CA TYR A 164 10.76 -6.14 2.46
C TYR A 164 10.28 -7.49 1.91
N GLN A 165 9.93 -8.40 2.82
CA GLN A 165 9.23 -9.64 2.52
C GLN A 165 7.77 -9.48 2.93
N ILE A 166 6.84 -10.06 2.16
CA ILE A 166 5.43 -10.17 2.54
C ILE A 166 5.25 -11.54 3.18
N SER A 167 4.92 -11.60 4.48
CA SER A 167 4.56 -12.86 5.13
C SER A 167 3.37 -13.56 4.46
N ALA A 168 3.36 -14.89 4.53
CA ALA A 168 2.28 -15.72 4.00
C ALA A 168 0.88 -15.31 4.49
N ALA A 169 0.77 -14.92 5.77
CA ALA A 169 -0.50 -14.46 6.35
C ALA A 169 -1.01 -13.16 5.69
N ARG A 170 -0.11 -12.21 5.42
CA ARG A 170 -0.46 -10.95 4.72
C ARG A 170 -0.71 -11.20 3.25
N ALA A 171 0.05 -12.10 2.64
CA ALA A 171 -0.17 -12.51 1.25
C ALA A 171 -1.58 -13.08 1.06
N LEU A 172 -2.01 -13.98 1.94
CA LEU A 172 -3.35 -14.56 1.89
C LEU A 172 -4.46 -13.52 2.02
N LYS A 173 -4.25 -12.48 2.85
CA LYS A 173 -5.28 -11.48 3.15
C LYS A 173 -5.35 -10.34 2.12
N PHE A 174 -4.22 -9.91 1.57
CA PHE A 174 -4.12 -8.64 0.84
C PHE A 174 -3.49 -8.73 -0.55
N VAL A 175 -2.86 -9.85 -0.94
CA VAL A 175 -2.31 -9.98 -2.29
C VAL A 175 -3.44 -10.33 -3.24
N THR A 176 -3.53 -9.57 -4.32
CA THR A 176 -4.44 -9.82 -5.45
C THR A 176 -3.60 -10.06 -6.72
N PRO A 177 -4.23 -10.43 -7.85
CA PRO A 177 -3.52 -10.48 -9.13
C PRO A 177 -2.89 -9.12 -9.51
N SER A 178 -3.51 -8.01 -9.11
CA SER A 178 -3.10 -6.66 -9.53
C SER A 178 -2.37 -5.84 -8.46
N TYR A 179 -2.43 -6.24 -7.19
CA TYR A 179 -1.89 -5.45 -6.08
C TYR A 179 -1.17 -6.30 -5.02
N ILE A 180 -0.14 -5.71 -4.41
CA ILE A 180 0.60 -6.26 -3.26
C ILE A 180 0.49 -5.30 -2.06
N PRO A 181 0.38 -5.82 -0.83
CA PRO A 181 0.40 -4.99 0.36
C PRO A 181 1.78 -4.37 0.55
N THR A 182 1.78 -3.09 0.90
CA THR A 182 2.97 -2.39 1.37
C THR A 182 2.92 -2.28 2.88
N GLN A 183 4.08 -2.34 3.52
CA GLN A 183 4.20 -2.16 4.96
C GLN A 183 5.37 -1.26 5.26
N ARG A 184 5.25 -0.49 6.34
CA ARG A 184 6.35 0.23 6.95
C ARG A 184 6.44 -0.22 8.40
N VAL A 185 7.62 -0.59 8.86
CA VAL A 185 7.81 -0.94 10.28
C VAL A 185 7.84 0.35 11.08
N ARG A 186 6.76 0.68 11.80
CA ARG A 186 6.76 1.77 12.79
C ARG A 186 7.41 1.25 14.08
N LYS A 187 8.46 1.93 14.57
CA LYS A 187 8.78 1.92 16.00
C LYS A 187 7.99 3.06 16.66
N ALA A 188 7.06 2.70 17.53
CA ALA A 188 6.65 3.60 18.60
C ALA A 188 7.51 3.25 19.82
N ASN A 189 8.16 4.23 20.44
CA ASN A 189 8.89 4.08 21.72
C ASN A 189 9.92 2.94 21.77
N ASN A 190 10.83 2.84 20.79
CA ASN A 190 11.92 1.85 20.74
C ASN A 190 11.50 0.36 20.75
N ALA A 191 10.21 0.04 20.86
CA ALA A 191 9.68 -1.29 20.69
C ALA A 191 9.39 -1.54 19.21
N ILE A 192 9.88 -2.66 18.70
CA ILE A 192 9.41 -3.20 17.42
C ILE A 192 7.93 -3.52 17.64
N ALA A 193 7.03 -2.87 16.89
CA ALA A 193 5.64 -3.27 16.87
C ALA A 193 5.61 -4.77 16.55
N ASN A 194 5.17 -5.58 17.52
CA ASN A 194 5.33 -7.03 17.58
C ASN A 194 4.83 -7.73 16.29
N THR A 195 5.71 -7.83 15.30
CA THR A 195 5.58 -8.71 14.16
C THR A 195 6.95 -9.33 13.96
N THR A 196 7.05 -10.63 14.15
CA THR A 196 8.24 -11.47 13.93
C THR A 196 8.79 -11.40 12.49
N ASP A 197 8.09 -10.69 11.58
CA ASP A 197 8.37 -10.49 10.15
C ASP A 197 9.18 -9.21 9.85
N SER A 198 9.56 -8.42 10.87
CA SER A 198 9.99 -7.03 10.70
C SER A 198 11.48 -6.72 10.91
N SER A 199 12.31 -7.67 11.35
CA SER A 199 13.74 -7.39 11.66
C SER A 199 14.54 -7.04 10.39
N PHE A 200 14.47 -7.87 9.35
CA PHE A 200 15.17 -7.61 8.08
C PHE A 200 14.65 -6.36 7.37
N GLN A 201 13.32 -6.16 7.38
CA GLN A 201 12.71 -4.96 6.82
C GLN A 201 13.17 -3.70 7.57
N TYR A 202 13.27 -3.74 8.90
CA TYR A 202 13.68 -2.60 9.71
C TYR A 202 15.13 -2.17 9.40
N ASP A 203 16.05 -3.11 9.30
CA ASP A 203 17.45 -2.81 8.98
C ASP A 203 17.58 -2.17 7.58
N VAL A 204 16.77 -2.65 6.63
CA VAL A 204 16.67 -2.08 5.28
C VAL A 204 16.10 -0.67 5.29
N GLU A 205 15.04 -0.42 6.07
CA GLU A 205 14.42 0.90 6.20
C GLU A 205 15.36 1.94 6.83
N ILE A 206 16.12 1.56 7.86
CA ILE A 206 17.14 2.44 8.44
C ILE A 206 18.22 2.74 7.42
N ALA A 207 18.77 1.70 6.80
CA ALA A 207 19.84 1.85 5.82
C ALA A 207 19.41 2.78 4.67
N ALA A 208 18.15 2.69 4.24
CA ALA A 208 17.57 3.55 3.21
C ALA A 208 17.41 5.03 3.67
N ASN A 209 17.06 5.27 4.93
CA ASN A 209 16.98 6.64 5.49
C ASN A 209 18.37 7.27 5.66
N THR A 210 19.38 6.49 6.03
CA THR A 210 20.77 6.97 6.11
C THR A 210 21.43 7.17 4.75
N SER A 211 20.95 6.49 3.70
CA SER A 211 21.38 6.72 2.31
C SER A 211 20.64 7.87 1.61
N GLY A 212 19.87 8.67 2.35
CA GLY A 212 19.12 9.82 1.85
C GLY A 212 20.00 11.02 1.49
N ASN A 213 21.05 10.82 0.70
CA ASN A 213 21.72 11.84 -0.09
C ASN A 213 22.66 11.16 -1.10
N GLY A 214 22.25 11.07 -2.37
CA GLY A 214 23.15 10.68 -3.46
C GLY A 214 22.99 9.25 -3.98
N ALA A 215 22.00 9.09 -4.87
CA ALA A 215 22.14 8.35 -6.13
C ALA A 215 21.24 9.03 -7.17
#